data_AF-A0A2H0ISA2-F1
#
_entry.id   AF-A0A2H0ISA2-F1
#
_cell.length_a   1.000
_cell.length_b   1.000
_cell.length_c   1.000
_cell.angle_alpha   90.00
_cell.angle_beta   90.00
_cell.angle_gamma   90.00
#
_symmetry.space_group_name_H-M   'P 1'
#
loop_
_entity.id
_entity.type
_entity.pdbx_description
1 polymer ?
#
loop_
_entity_poly.entity_id
_entity_poly.type
_entity_poly.pdbx_seq_one_letter_code
_entity_poly.pdbx_strand_id
1 'polypeptide(L)' 'MIKTFTQNDLIRFVYQETHAEENIEIETAAIFDEELADELNALKRTISALDLVERTPSFKSIDKILSYSKSYDLHSSK' A
#
# COMPACT_ATOMS: atom_id res chain seq x y z
N MET A 1 -4.07 28.77 15.10
CA MET A 1 -4.69 28.56 13.78
C MET A 1 -5.15 27.10 13.76
N ILE A 2 -6.41 26.82 13.43
CA ILE A 2 -6.88 25.43 13.35
C ILE A 2 -6.34 24.86 12.03
N LYS A 3 -5.48 23.85 12.12
CA LYS A 3 -5.01 23.10 10.95
C LYS A 3 -6.12 22.12 10.57
N THR A 4 -6.59 22.17 9.33
CA THR A 4 -7.63 21.27 8.80
C THR A 4 -6.96 20.26 7.89
N PHE A 5 -7.33 18.98 8.03
CA PHE A 5 -6.83 17.90 7.18
C PHE A 5 -7.87 17.53 6.14
N THR A 6 -7.41 17.31 4.91
CA THR A 6 -8.25 16.86 3.80
C THR A 6 -8.08 15.35 3.61
N GLN A 7 -9.01 14.75 2.87
CA GLN A 7 -8.89 13.35 2.47
C GLN A 7 -7.56 13.04 1.75
N ASN A 8 -7.00 13.98 0.97
CA ASN A 8 -5.70 13.80 0.33
C ASN A 8 -4.56 13.67 1.35
N ASP A 9 -4.63 14.42 2.46
CA ASP A 9 -3.64 14.33 3.53
C ASP A 9 -3.74 12.97 4.23
N LEU A 10 -4.97 12.49 4.46
CA LEU A 10 -5.21 11.16 5.01
C LEU A 10 -4.71 10.04 4.08
N ILE A 11 -4.90 10.16 2.76
CA ILE A 11 -4.40 9.22 1.76
C ILE A 11 -2.87 9.16 1.82
N ARG A 12 -2.19 10.32 1.77
CA ARG A 12 -0.74 10.37 1.92
C ARG A 12 -0.28 9.73 3.23
N PHE A 13 -0.97 10.02 4.33
CA PHE A 13 -0.67 9.46 5.64
C PHE A 13 -0.73 7.92 5.64
N VAL A 14 -1.80 7.33 5.11
CA VAL A 14 -1.94 5.86 5.11
C VAL A 14 -0.96 5.16 4.15
N TYR A 15 -0.47 5.85 3.13
CA TYR A 15 0.62 5.38 2.26
C TYR A 15 2.03 5.72 2.77
N GLN A 16 2.14 6.32 3.97
CA GLN A 16 3.42 6.73 4.59
C GLN A 16 4.17 7.80 3.77
N GLU A 17 3.45 8.68 3.07
CA GLU A 17 3.96 9.78 2.24
C GLU A 17 3.95 11.14 2.96
N THR A 18 3.96 11.11 4.29
CA THR A 18 3.89 12.25 5.20
C THR A 18 5.11 12.28 6.12
N HIS A 19 5.44 13.46 6.64
CA HIS A 19 6.54 13.60 7.60
C HIS A 19 6.08 13.28 9.03
N ALA A 20 7.02 12.98 9.93
CA ALA A 20 6.70 12.59 11.31
C ALA A 20 5.87 13.63 12.07
N GLU A 21 6.12 14.91 11.85
CA GLU A 21 5.33 16.00 12.45
C GLU A 21 3.88 15.99 11.94
N GLU A 22 3.70 15.84 10.62
CA GLU A 22 2.38 15.75 9.98
C GLU A 22 1.59 14.53 10.49
N ASN A 23 2.28 13.41 10.73
CA ASN A 23 1.66 12.22 11.33
C ASN A 23 1.07 12.51 12.71
N ILE A 24 1.85 13.16 13.58
CA ILE A 24 1.42 13.50 14.94
C ILE A 24 0.23 14.45 14.89
N GLU A 25 0.25 15.45 14.02
CA GLU A 25 -0.85 16.40 13.89
C GLU A 25 -2.13 15.73 13.36
N ILE A 26 -2.04 14.83 12.36
CA ILE A 26 -3.18 14.07 11.83
C ILE A 26 -3.78 13.18 12.93
N GLU A 27 -2.94 12.42 13.64
CA GLU A 27 -3.39 11.55 14.74
C GLU A 27 -4.02 12.37 15.85
N THR A 28 -3.45 13.52 16.19
CA THR A 28 -4.01 14.42 17.21
C THR A 28 -5.35 14.98 16.78
N ALA A 29 -5.48 15.43 15.53
CA ALA A 29 -6.75 15.96 15.00
C ALA A 29 -7.85 14.89 15.03
N ALA A 30 -7.54 13.65 14.65
CA ALA A 30 -8.49 12.54 14.67
C ALA A 30 -8.98 12.15 16.09
N ILE A 31 -8.29 12.56 17.16
CA ILE A 31 -8.79 12.36 18.54
C ILE A 31 -9.98 13.28 18.84
N PHE A 32 -10.00 14.48 18.26
CA PHE A 32 -10.98 15.52 18.57
C PHE A 32 -12.01 15.74 17.46
N ASP A 33 -11.81 15.15 16.29
CA ASP A 33 -12.67 15.25 15.11
C ASP A 33 -13.16 13.84 14.71
N GLU A 34 -14.42 13.53 15.04
CA GLU A 34 -15.04 12.22 14.79
C GLU A 34 -15.18 11.92 13.29
N GLU A 35 -15.51 12.94 12.48
CA GLU A 35 -15.66 12.77 11.03
C GLU A 35 -14.31 12.43 10.38
N LEU A 36 -13.25 13.13 10.78
CA LEU A 36 -11.89 12.85 10.33
C LEU A 36 -11.41 11.46 10.78
N ALA A 37 -11.74 11.06 12.01
CA ALA A 37 -11.40 9.75 12.55
C ALA A 37 -12.06 8.62 11.75
N ASP A 38 -13.34 8.77 11.44
CA ASP A 38 -14.11 7.80 10.66
C ASP A 38 -13.55 7.67 9.24
N GLU A 39 -13.22 8.79 8.59
CA GLU A 39 -12.63 8.80 7.25
C GLU A 39 -11.26 8.11 7.24
N LEU A 40 -10.40 8.40 8.22
CA LEU A 40 -9.09 7.75 8.38
C LEU A 40 -9.23 6.24 8.63
N ASN A 41 -10.19 5.83 9.47
CA ASN A 41 -10.45 4.42 9.76
C ASN A 41 -10.98 3.67 8.53
N ALA A 42 -11.84 4.30 7.73
CA ALA A 42 -12.32 3.73 6.48
C ALA A 42 -11.18 3.50 5.47
N LEU A 43 -10.26 4.46 5.34
CA LEU A 43 -9.06 4.32 4.49
C LEU A 43 -8.16 3.19 4.96
N LYS A 44 -7.85 3.12 6.27
CA LYS A 44 -7.02 2.04 6.85
C LYS A 44 -7.61 0.65 6.56
N ARG A 45 -8.93 0.48 6.77
CA ARG A 45 -9.63 -0.78 6.47
C ARG A 45 -9.54 -1.15 4.99
N THR A 46 -9.69 -0.17 4.10
CA THR A 46 -9.60 -0.38 2.66
C THR A 46 -8.23 -0.88 2.25
N ILE A 47 -7.16 -0.28 2.78
CA ILE A 47 -5.78 -0.69 2.48
C ILE A 47 -5.49 -2.09 3.01
N SER A 48 -5.87 -2.39 4.26
CA SER A 48 -5.70 -3.74 4.81
C SER A 48 -6.46 -4.80 4.01
N ALA A 49 -7.60 -4.45 3.39
CA ALA A 49 -8.33 -5.37 2.51
C ALA A 49 -7.61 -5.61 1.18
N LEU A 50 -6.81 -4.66 0.68
CA LEU A 50 -6.00 -4.85 -0.54
C LEU A 50 -4.87 -5.87 -0.33
N ASP A 51 -4.33 -5.96 0.89
CA ASP A 51 -3.29 -6.94 1.23
C ASP A 51 -3.82 -8.39 1.22
N LEU A 52 -5.14 -8.58 1.36
CA LEU A 52 -5.78 -9.90 1.27
C LEU A 52 -5.90 -10.40 -0.18
N VAL A 53 -5.64 -9.55 -1.17
CA VAL A 53 -5.73 -9.94 -2.57
C VAL A 53 -4.48 -10.74 -2.96
N GLU A 54 -4.58 -12.07 -2.89
CA GLU A 54 -3.54 -12.95 -3.41
C GLU A 54 -3.39 -12.75 -4.93
N ARG A 55 -2.23 -12.24 -5.34
CA ARG A 55 -1.87 -12.14 -6.75
C ARG A 55 -1.16 -13.42 -7.16
N THR A 56 -1.75 -14.17 -8.08
CA THR A 56 -1.10 -15.34 -8.68
C THR A 56 -0.58 -14.98 -10.08
N PRO A 57 0.64 -15.41 -10.44
CA PRO A 57 1.12 -15.24 -11.81
C PRO A 57 0.32 -16.14 -12.75
N SER A 58 0.19 -15.72 -14.01
CA SER A 58 -0.44 -16.58 -15.02
C SER A 58 0.36 -17.88 -15.21
N PHE A 59 -0.33 -19.00 -15.47
CA PHE A 59 0.32 -20.28 -15.78
C PHE A 59 1.37 -20.15 -16.88
N LYS A 60 1.09 -19.35 -17.92
CA LYS A 60 2.02 -19.07 -19.02
C LYS A 60 3.34 -18.46 -18.55
N SER A 61 3.31 -17.58 -17.54
CA SER A 61 4.52 -16.97 -16.98
C SER A 61 5.34 -18.00 -16.21
N ILE A 62 4.67 -18.84 -15.41
CA ILE A 62 5.29 -19.93 -14.65
C ILE A 62 6.01 -20.89 -15.62
N ASP A 63 5.30 -21.35 -16.65
CA ASP A 63 5.83 -22.32 -17.62
C ASP A 63 7.05 -21.77 -18.37
N LYS A 64 7.05 -20.49 -18.75
CA LYS A 64 8.19 -19.85 -19.41
C LYS A 64 9.42 -19.82 -18.51
N ILE A 65 9.26 -19.44 -17.24
CA ILE A 65 10.36 -19.39 -16.27
C ILE A 65 10.92 -20.79 -16.05
N LEU A 66 10.05 -21.78 -15.82
CA LEU A 66 10.47 -23.17 -15.61
C LEU A 66 11.17 -23.76 -16.85
N SER A 67 10.66 -23.47 -18.05
CA SER A 67 11.27 -23.93 -19.29
C SER A 67 12.66 -23.35 -19.50
N TYR A 68 12.83 -22.05 -19.27
CA TYR A 68 14.12 -21.38 -19.36
C TYR A 68 15.12 -21.92 -18.32
N SER A 69 14.68 -22.11 -17.07
CA SER A 69 15.53 -22.66 -16.00
C SER A 69 16.04 -24.06 -16.34
N LYS A 70 15.19 -24.92 -16.91
CA LYS A 70 15.57 -26.28 -17.34
C LYS A 70 16.59 -26.29 -18.48
N SER A 71 16.58 -25.29 -19.35
CA SER A 71 17.52 -25.18 -20.47
C SER A 71 18.69 -24.23 -20.20
N TYR A 72 18.86 -23.77 -18.96
CA TYR A 72 19.85 -22.75 -18.61
C TYR A 72 21.28 -23.17 -18.94
N ASP A 73 21.68 -24.40 -18.62
CA ASP A 73 23.04 -24.91 -18.92
C ASP A 73 23.32 -24.97 -20.43
N LEU A 74 22.29 -25.24 -21.24
CA LEU A 74 22.37 -25.25 -22.70
C LEU A 74 22.48 -23.82 -23.28
N HIS A 75 21.96 -22.82 -22.58
CA HIS A 75 22.03 -21.41 -22.98
C HIS A 75 23.28 -20.70 -22.46
N SER A 76 23.78 -21.07 -21.28
CA SER A 76 24.99 -20.51 -20.65
C SER A 76 26.29 -21.01 -21.30
N SER A 77 26.24 -22.06 -22.11
CA SER A 77 27.41 -22.66 -22.78
C SER A 77 27.65 -22.14 -24.21
N LYS A 78 27.05 -21.00 -24.58
CA LYS A 78 27.32 -20.24 -25.82
C LYS A 78 28.06 -18.95 -25.49
#